data_AF-A0A7W6EZT9-F1
#
_entry.id   AF-A0A7W6EZT9-F1
#
_cell.length_a   1.000
_cell.length_b   1.000
_cell.length_c   1.000
_cell.angle_alpha   90.00
_cell.angle_beta   90.00
_cell.angle_gamma   90.00
#
_symmetry.space_group_name_H-M   'P 1'
#
loop_
_entity.id
_entity.type
_entity.pdbx_description
1 polymer ?
#
loop_
_entity_poly.entity_id
_entity_poly.type
_entity_poly.pdbx_seq_one_letter_code
_entity_poly.pdbx_strand_id
1 'polypeptide(L)'
;MNALRYVRAPWPEPEAHQGEPIWLLYEIDDVADAVTRTVDLFADGTATRNSIEIEERNGQPCPSLIDTSLADGFEGVDLEVVSGEDFASAWAKGTDKPFWNVR
;
A
#
# COMPACT_ATOMS: atom_id res chain seq x y z
N MET A 1 -19.37 0.23 10.89
CA MET A 1 -18.54 1.36 10.44
C MET A 1 -17.25 0.75 9.95
N ASN A 2 -16.92 0.85 8.66
CA ASN A 2 -15.59 0.45 8.19
C ASN A 2 -14.61 1.48 8.76
N ALA A 3 -13.82 1.05 9.74
CA ALA A 3 -12.74 1.87 10.27
C ALA A 3 -11.52 1.67 9.35
N LEU A 4 -11.58 2.25 8.15
CA LEU A 4 -10.40 2.31 7.31
C LEU A 4 -9.42 3.29 7.93
N ARG A 5 -8.15 2.87 8.04
CA ARG A 5 -7.06 3.76 8.43
C ARG A 5 -6.05 3.88 7.30
N TYR A 6 -5.42 5.05 7.25
CA TYR A 6 -4.39 5.36 6.27
C TYR A 6 -3.08 5.58 7.00
N VAL A 7 -2.06 4.83 6.60
CA VAL A 7 -0.73 4.94 7.20
C VAL A 7 0.34 4.99 6.12
N ARG A 8 1.53 5.42 6.50
CA ARG A 8 2.74 5.28 5.69
C ARG A 8 3.88 4.70 6.51
N ALA A 9 4.76 3.99 5.85
CA ALA A 9 6.04 3.53 6.37
C ALA A 9 7.17 4.06 5.49
N PRO A 10 8.35 4.37 6.04
CA PRO A 10 9.52 4.61 5.20
C PRO A 10 9.89 3.33 4.45
N TRP A 11 10.59 3.47 3.33
CA TRP A 11 11.24 2.32 2.71
C TRP A 11 12.17 1.64 3.73
N PRO A 12 12.15 0.29 3.83
CA PRO A 12 12.88 -0.44 4.87
C PRO A 12 14.40 -0.30 4.75
N GLU A 13 14.92 0.02 3.57
CA GLU A 13 16.35 0.22 3.37
C GLU A 13 16.75 1.66 3.73
N PRO A 14 17.80 1.87 4.56
CA PRO A 14 18.22 3.20 5.03
C PRO A 14 18.59 4.17 3.91
N GLU A 15 19.03 3.64 2.76
CA GLU A 15 19.38 4.41 1.57
C GLU A 15 18.56 3.87 0.39
N ALA A 16 17.37 4.44 0.17
CA ALA A 16 16.58 4.14 -1.02
C ALA A 16 17.42 4.43 -2.27
N HIS A 17 17.71 3.40 -3.06
CA HIS A 17 18.47 3.53 -4.29
C HIS A 17 17.64 4.25 -5.37
N GLN A 18 18.30 4.72 -6.43
CA GLN A 18 17.59 5.36 -7.54
C GLN A 18 16.57 4.40 -8.14
N GLY A 19 15.29 4.77 -8.08
CA GLY A 19 14.17 3.94 -8.56
C GLY A 19 13.46 3.15 -7.47
N GLU A 20 13.84 3.31 -6.20
CA GLU A 20 13.11 2.79 -5.05
C GLU A 20 12.17 3.86 -4.48
N PRO A 21 11.01 3.46 -3.93
CA PRO A 21 10.15 4.41 -3.26
C PRO A 21 10.79 4.89 -1.97
N ILE A 22 10.40 6.08 -1.52
CA ILE A 22 10.80 6.65 -0.23
C ILE A 22 9.74 6.42 0.84
N TRP A 23 8.49 6.22 0.42
CA TRP A 23 7.36 5.95 1.31
C TRP A 23 6.47 4.87 0.72
N LEU A 24 5.99 3.99 1.59
CA LEU A 24 4.97 2.99 1.32
C LEU A 24 3.71 3.41 2.06
N LEU A 25 2.64 3.72 1.33
CA LEU A 25 1.35 4.11 1.91
C LEU A 25 0.39 2.93 1.85
N TYR A 26 -0.44 2.77 2.88
CA TYR A 26 -1.38 1.67 3.03
C TYR A 26 -2.77 2.19 3.40
N GLU A 27 -3.80 1.71 2.71
CA GLU A 27 -5.18 1.70 3.19
C GLU A 27 -5.43 0.36 3.88
N ILE A 28 -5.83 0.40 5.15
CA ILE A 28 -5.98 -0.77 6.00
C ILE A 28 -7.43 -0.88 6.46
N ASP A 29 -8.01 -2.06 6.30
CA ASP A 29 -9.26 -2.45 6.94
C ASP A 29 -8.94 -3.29 8.19
N ASP A 30 -8.96 -2.65 9.36
CA ASP A 30 -8.67 -3.30 10.63
C ASP A 30 -9.73 -4.37 11.01
N VAL A 31 -10.94 -4.29 10.45
CA VAL A 31 -12.00 -5.29 10.71
C VAL A 31 -11.75 -6.55 9.90
N ALA A 32 -11.28 -6.40 8.67
CA ALA A 32 -10.95 -7.51 7.77
C ALA A 32 -9.53 -8.07 7.99
N ASP A 33 -8.72 -7.43 8.84
CA ASP A 33 -7.29 -7.74 9.01
C ASP A 33 -6.53 -7.69 7.67
N ALA A 34 -6.76 -6.63 6.88
CA ALA A 34 -6.34 -6.59 5.49
C ALA A 34 -5.76 -5.23 5.06
N VAL A 35 -4.80 -5.29 4.13
CA VAL A 35 -4.36 -4.13 3.33
C VAL A 35 -5.14 -4.12 2.03
N THR A 36 -5.99 -3.10 1.82
CA THR A 36 -6.87 -3.02 0.65
C THR A 36 -6.23 -2.28 -0.51
N ARG A 37 -5.37 -1.30 -0.23
CA ARG A 37 -4.65 -0.50 -1.22
C ARG A 37 -3.24 -0.17 -0.76
N THR A 38 -2.32 -0.10 -1.72
CA THR A 38 -0.96 0.39 -1.52
C THR A 38 -0.60 1.48 -2.51
N VAL A 39 0.26 2.40 -2.09
CA VAL A 39 0.93 3.36 -2.96
C VAL A 39 2.41 3.41 -2.60
N ASP A 40 3.28 3.15 -3.58
CA ASP A 40 4.70 3.39 -3.46
C ASP A 40 4.98 4.80 -3.99
N LEU A 41 5.48 5.69 -3.14
CA LEU A 41 5.77 7.07 -3.49
C LEU A 41 7.27 7.28 -3.65
N PHE A 42 7.69 7.79 -4.81
CA PHE A 42 9.09 7.98 -5.17
C PHE A 42 9.57 9.42 -4.88
N ALA A 43 10.88 9.60 -4.77
CA ALA A 43 11.50 10.90 -4.46
C ALA A 43 11.22 11.98 -5.52
N ASP A 44 10.97 11.59 -6.77
CA ASP A 44 10.59 12.49 -7.86
C ASP A 44 9.09 12.85 -7.86
N GLY A 45 8.33 12.35 -6.88
CA GLY A 45 6.90 12.57 -6.72
C GLY A 45 6.03 11.68 -7.60
N THR A 46 6.62 10.77 -8.39
CA THR A 46 5.87 9.72 -9.07
C THR A 46 5.36 8.70 -8.06
N ALA A 47 4.37 7.90 -8.46
CA ALA A 47 3.80 6.87 -7.63
C ALA A 47 3.41 5.63 -8.44
N THR A 48 3.57 4.46 -7.84
CA THR A 48 2.93 3.22 -8.28
C THR A 48 1.86 2.82 -7.27
N ARG A 49 0.81 2.16 -7.72
CA ARG A 49 -0.31 1.78 -6.84
C ARG A 49 -0.80 0.38 -7.11
N ASN A 50 -1.41 -0.20 -6.10
CA ASN A 50 -2.12 -1.47 -6.23
C ASN A 50 -3.35 -1.51 -5.32
N SER A 51 -4.32 -2.35 -5.66
CA SER A 51 -5.48 -2.64 -4.82
C SER A 51 -5.90 -4.08 -4.95
N ILE A 52 -6.67 -4.56 -3.97
CA ILE A 52 -7.30 -5.87 -4.06
C ILE A 52 -8.09 -6.02 -5.36
N GLU A 53 -8.81 -4.98 -5.81
CA GLU A 53 -9.59 -5.03 -7.05
C GLU A 53 -8.70 -5.08 -8.31
N ILE A 54 -7.53 -4.41 -8.27
CA ILE A 54 -6.54 -4.49 -9.35
C ILE A 54 -5.96 -5.90 -9.43
N GLU A 55 -5.71 -6.58 -8.31
CA GLU A 55 -5.27 -7.96 -8.34
C GLU A 55 -6.38 -8.92 -8.78
N GLU A 56 -7.62 -8.68 -8.37
CA GLU A 56 -8.80 -9.52 -8.69
C GLU A 56 -9.23 -9.50 -10.16
N ARG A 57 -8.70 -8.58 -10.98
CA ARG A 57 -9.10 -8.40 -12.39
C ARG A 57 -8.99 -9.64 -13.27
N ASN A 58 -8.26 -10.67 -12.84
CA ASN A 58 -8.15 -11.98 -13.52
C ASN A 58 -9.06 -13.07 -12.92
N GLY A 59 -9.99 -12.72 -12.03
CA GLY A 59 -10.99 -13.63 -11.47
C GLY A 59 -10.53 -14.45 -10.27
N GLN A 60 -9.35 -14.17 -9.72
CA GLN A 60 -8.87 -14.78 -8.47
C GLN A 60 -9.08 -13.78 -7.31
N PRO A 61 -9.71 -14.19 -6.20
CA PRO A 61 -9.95 -13.30 -5.06
C PRO A 61 -8.63 -12.85 -4.42
N CYS A 62 -8.56 -11.58 -4.02
CA CYS A 62 -7.44 -10.98 -3.30
C CYS A 62 -7.95 -10.43 -1.96
N PRO A 63 -7.86 -11.20 -0.86
CA PRO A 63 -8.41 -10.75 0.42
C PRO A 63 -7.60 -9.62 1.07
N SER A 64 -6.32 -9.51 0.75
CA SER A 64 -5.38 -8.52 1.28
C SER A 64 -4.17 -8.43 0.34
N LEU A 65 -3.52 -7.28 0.29
CA LEU A 65 -2.26 -7.08 -0.45
C LEU A 65 -1.02 -7.58 0.30
N ILE A 66 -1.19 -8.07 1.54
CA ILE A 66 -0.17 -8.80 2.30
C ILE A 66 -0.66 -10.23 2.56
N ASP A 67 0.26 -11.19 2.66
CA ASP A 67 -0.02 -12.61 2.86
C ASP A 67 0.01 -13.05 4.33
N THR A 68 -0.03 -12.08 5.25
CA THR A 68 0.02 -12.26 6.70
C THR A 68 -0.97 -11.35 7.41
N SER A 69 -1.12 -11.51 8.74
CA SER A 69 -1.96 -10.63 9.58
C SER A 69 -1.40 -9.21 9.62
N LEU A 70 -2.23 -8.20 9.95
CA LEU A 70 -1.73 -6.84 10.15
C LEU A 70 -0.75 -6.76 11.32
N ALA A 71 -0.96 -7.57 12.36
CA ALA A 71 -0.08 -7.60 13.53
C ALA A 71 1.34 -8.09 13.17
N ASP A 72 1.44 -9.17 12.40
CA ASP A 72 2.72 -9.73 11.98
C ASP A 72 3.36 -8.90 10.87
N GLY A 73 2.57 -8.44 9.89
CA GLY A 73 3.06 -7.70 8.72
C GLY A 73 3.61 -6.32 9.04
N PHE A 74 3.19 -5.72 10.15
CA PHE A 74 3.67 -4.42 10.63
C PHE A 74 4.47 -4.50 11.94
N GLU A 75 4.85 -5.70 12.39
CA GLU A 75 5.69 -5.84 13.58
C GLU A 75 7.03 -5.10 13.39
N GLY A 76 7.33 -4.15 14.29
CA GLY A 76 8.56 -3.37 14.24
C GLY A 76 8.64 -2.31 13.14
N VAL A 77 7.57 -2.09 12.38
CA VAL A 77 7.48 -1.04 11.35
C VAL A 77 7.04 0.28 11.99
N ASP A 78 7.76 1.36 11.68
CA ASP A 78 7.38 2.71 12.12
C ASP A 78 6.27 3.26 11.22
N LEU A 79 5.03 3.06 11.65
CA LEU A 79 3.84 3.50 10.93
C LEU A 79 3.42 4.91 11.35
N GLU A 80 3.38 5.81 10.38
CA GLU A 80 2.83 7.16 10.56
C GLU A 80 1.40 7.22 10.03
N VAL A 81 0.48 7.77 10.81
CA VAL A 81 -0.89 8.03 10.36
C VAL A 81 -0.89 9.17 9.34
N VAL A 82 -1.56 8.97 8.21
CA VAL A 82 -1.80 10.01 7.20
C VAL A 82 -3.29 10.28 7.04
N SER A 83 -3.64 11.44 6.51
CA SER A 83 -5.03 11.73 6.20
C SER A 83 -5.50 10.91 4.99
N GLY A 84 -6.80 10.62 4.93
CA GLY A 84 -7.39 10.01 3.74
C GLY A 84 -7.26 10.89 2.48
N GLU A 85 -7.18 12.22 2.65
CA GLU A 85 -6.96 13.16 1.55
C GLU A 85 -5.55 13.05 0.97
N ASP A 86 -4.53 12.95 1.82
CA ASP A 86 -3.14 12.77 1.39
C ASP A 86 -2.96 11.42 0.67
N PHE A 87 -3.56 10.37 1.22
CA PHE A 87 -3.58 9.06 0.58
C PHE A 87 -4.27 9.13 -0.78
N ALA A 88 -5.47 9.72 -0.86
CA ALA A 88 -6.22 9.84 -2.11
C ALA A 88 -5.46 10.66 -3.17
N SER A 89 -4.72 11.70 -2.75
CA SER A 89 -3.87 12.51 -3.63
C SER A 89 -2.72 11.70 -4.22
N ALA A 90 -2.07 10.86 -3.41
CA ALA A 90 -1.02 9.95 -3.86
C ALA A 90 -1.60 8.86 -4.79
N TRP A 91 -2.72 8.25 -4.39
CA TRP A 91 -3.45 7.25 -5.17
C TRP A 91 -3.83 7.74 -6.57
N ALA A 92 -4.36 8.96 -6.67
CA ALA A 92 -4.78 9.55 -7.94
C ALA A 92 -3.63 9.74 -8.94
N LYS A 93 -2.40 9.91 -8.46
CA LYS A 93 -1.19 10.04 -9.28
C LYS A 93 -0.56 8.68 -9.62
N GLY A 94 -0.92 7.63 -8.90
CA GLY A 94 -0.33 6.31 -9.02
C GLY A 94 -0.63 5.63 -10.35
N THR A 95 0.38 5.00 -10.94
CA THR A 95 0.22 4.06 -12.05
C THR A 95 0.01 2.65 -11.50
N ASP A 96 -0.99 1.91 -12.01
CA ASP A 96 -1.28 0.54 -11.58
C ASP A 96 -0.06 -0.37 -11.79
N LYS A 97 0.38 -1.03 -10.71
CA LYS A 97 1.49 -1.98 -10.70
C LYS A 97 1.13 -3.20 -9.84
N PRO A 98 0.33 -4.14 -10.39
CA PRO A 98 0.03 -5.38 -9.70
C PRO A 98 1.25 -6.28 -9.65
N PHE A 99 1.31 -7.09 -8.61
CA PHE A 99 2.40 -8.01 -8.31
C PHE A 99 1.97 -9.48 -8.36
N TRP A 100 0.72 -9.84 -8.07
CA TRP A 100 0.28 -11.26 -8.16
C TRP A 100 -0.10 -11.68 -9.57
N ASN A 101 -0.73 -10.76 -10.31
CA ASN A 101 -1.28 -11.06 -11.63
C ASN A 101 -0.52 -10.37 -12.78
N VAL A 102 0.81 -10.53 -12.79
CA VAL A 102 1.67 -10.15 -13.92
C VAL A 102 1.66 -11.28 -14.95
N ARG A 103 1.10 -11.03 -16.14
CA ARG A 103 1.11 -11.97 -17.28
C ARG A 103 2.41 -11.88 -18.07
#